data_AF-A0A9E2B917-F1
#
_entry.id   AF-A0A9E2B917-F1
#
_cell.length_a   1.000
_cell.length_b   1.000
_cell.length_c   1.000
_cell.angle_alpha   90.00
_cell.angle_beta   90.00
_cell.angle_gamma   90.00
#
_symmetry.space_group_name_H-M   'P 1'
#
loop_
_entity.id
_entity.type
_entity.pdbx_description
1 polymer ?
#
loop_
_entity_poly.entity_id
_entity_poly.type
_entity_poly.pdbx_seq_one_letter_code
_entity_poly.pdbx_strand_id
1 'polypeptide(L)'
;MPEHSLTAIEQLKALAQGKINAVELLEQTISRAEEIVPLLNPVALKLYSRARQAAQEADKLRASGKGGRLCGLPITIKDSQFLAGYPCANGSQLLSDFIPTETCRAIELLEQEGAVIFAKTTCPEFSLTGVTHSEIYGLTSNPWNIERTCGGSSGGAAVAVATGMGSFSLGGDGGGSIRIPAGFCGIVGFKPSFGVVPREPCFPSWQSLVCYGPMTRSVADARLFFEVMSEGFPKPAKKSPGKAPIIYSEDLGFAPVNTDVREAFRRVTGLLQQNGFDLVDDNPGLTSSAVTWAVTASYDAAENARGNAYNLDYLGEVAKGFIDFGEQFSEEDFAEAQAHREVIRAHYAQMFARHGARILITPTLGCEAFPHGTIHPEKIDDTHIELPWLDWASFLYDANLVGMPTCAIPMGLGDEGLPLS
;
A
#
# COMPACT_ATOMS: atom_id res chain seq x y z
N MET A 1 -10.76 2.18 -26.50
CA MET A 1 -9.87 1.54 -25.52
C MET A 1 -10.68 0.47 -24.82
N PRO A 2 -10.11 -0.72 -24.55
CA PRO A 2 -10.82 -1.78 -23.85
C PRO A 2 -11.15 -1.37 -22.40
N GLU A 3 -12.31 -1.77 -21.89
CA GLU A 3 -12.89 -1.31 -20.63
C GLU A 3 -12.03 -1.64 -19.40
N HIS A 4 -11.24 -2.72 -19.44
CA HIS A 4 -10.31 -3.07 -18.36
C HIS A 4 -9.27 -1.96 -18.04
N SER A 5 -8.96 -1.10 -19.02
CA SER A 5 -8.02 0.04 -18.87
C SER A 5 -8.62 1.27 -18.18
N LEU A 6 -9.96 1.38 -18.11
CA LEU A 6 -10.67 2.51 -17.51
C LEU A 6 -10.50 2.54 -15.98
N THR A 7 -10.67 3.70 -15.35
CA THR A 7 -10.75 3.80 -13.88
C THR A 7 -11.90 2.97 -13.31
N ALA A 8 -11.88 2.63 -12.01
CA ALA A 8 -12.92 1.78 -11.42
C ALA A 8 -14.30 2.42 -11.54
N ILE A 9 -14.41 3.73 -11.29
CA ILE A 9 -15.66 4.49 -11.46
C ILE A 9 -16.14 4.47 -12.92
N GLU A 10 -15.24 4.56 -13.90
CA GLU A 10 -15.61 4.48 -15.31
C GLU A 10 -16.08 3.07 -15.72
N GLN A 11 -15.45 2.01 -15.19
CA GLN A 11 -15.90 0.63 -15.38
C GLN A 11 -17.29 0.41 -14.79
N LEU A 12 -17.53 0.88 -13.56
CA LEU A 12 -18.84 0.83 -12.92
C LEU A 12 -19.90 1.60 -13.73
N LYS A 13 -19.54 2.74 -14.32
CA LYS A 13 -20.42 3.50 -15.22
C LYS A 13 -20.72 2.74 -16.51
N ALA A 14 -19.74 2.07 -17.11
CA ALA A 14 -19.93 1.26 -18.30
C ALA A 14 -20.88 0.07 -18.02
N LEU A 15 -20.67 -0.62 -16.89
CA LEU A 15 -21.55 -1.66 -16.40
C LEU A 15 -22.99 -1.12 -16.18
N ALA A 16 -23.13 0.05 -15.54
CA ALA A 16 -24.44 0.66 -15.25
C ALA A 16 -25.20 1.08 -16.52
N GLN A 17 -24.47 1.43 -17.57
CA GLN A 17 -25.03 1.80 -18.87
C GLN A 17 -25.30 0.58 -19.78
N GLY A 18 -24.97 -0.64 -19.33
CA GLY A 18 -25.08 -1.84 -20.15
C GLY A 18 -24.15 -1.86 -21.37
N LYS A 19 -23.05 -1.08 -21.33
CA LYS A 19 -22.04 -1.08 -22.40
C LYS A 19 -21.19 -2.34 -22.40
N ILE A 20 -21.04 -2.94 -21.22
CA ILE A 20 -20.35 -4.19 -20.96
C ILE A 20 -21.07 -4.87 -19.79
N ASN A 21 -21.11 -6.20 -19.76
CA ASN A 21 -21.57 -6.95 -18.60
C ASN A 21 -20.39 -7.39 -17.70
N ALA A 22 -20.68 -7.90 -16.49
CA ALA A 22 -19.64 -8.25 -15.53
C ALA A 22 -18.77 -9.41 -16.02
N VAL A 23 -19.35 -10.39 -16.71
CA VAL A 23 -18.59 -11.51 -17.30
C VAL A 23 -17.62 -11.01 -18.38
N GLU A 24 -18.08 -10.16 -19.30
CA GLU A 24 -17.25 -9.56 -20.35
C GLU A 24 -16.11 -8.72 -19.77
N LEU A 25 -16.40 -7.89 -18.76
CA LEU A 25 -15.37 -7.09 -18.09
C LEU A 25 -14.34 -7.98 -17.39
N LEU A 26 -14.78 -9.06 -16.75
CA LEU A 26 -13.88 -10.03 -16.13
C LEU A 26 -13.01 -10.73 -17.17
N GLU A 27 -13.54 -11.19 -18.30
CA GLU A 27 -12.74 -11.87 -19.33
C GLU A 27 -11.72 -10.91 -19.97
N GLN A 28 -12.07 -9.63 -20.20
CA GLN A 28 -11.09 -8.62 -20.62
C GLN A 28 -9.97 -8.45 -19.57
N THR A 29 -10.34 -8.41 -18.29
CA THR A 29 -9.39 -8.27 -17.16
C THR A 29 -8.46 -9.49 -17.06
N ILE A 30 -9.00 -10.70 -17.18
CA ILE A 30 -8.23 -11.96 -17.20
C ILE A 30 -7.29 -11.99 -18.39
N SER A 31 -7.75 -11.60 -19.58
CA SER A 31 -6.89 -11.53 -20.78
C SER A 31 -5.70 -10.61 -20.55
N ARG A 32 -5.94 -9.43 -19.95
CA ARG A 32 -4.85 -8.51 -19.60
C ARG A 32 -3.91 -9.11 -18.55
N ALA A 33 -4.45 -9.80 -17.55
CA ALA A 33 -3.62 -10.47 -16.53
C ALA A 33 -2.68 -11.50 -17.15
N GLU A 34 -3.16 -12.32 -18.09
CA GLU A 34 -2.32 -13.30 -18.78
C GLU A 34 -1.22 -12.68 -19.64
N GLU A 35 -1.41 -11.46 -20.15
CA GLU A 35 -0.34 -10.71 -20.84
C GLU A 35 0.72 -10.18 -19.85
N ILE A 36 0.30 -9.72 -18.68
CA ILE A 36 1.17 -9.05 -17.70
C ILE A 36 1.95 -10.03 -16.83
N VAL A 37 1.35 -11.15 -16.44
CA VAL A 37 1.97 -12.15 -15.56
C VAL A 37 3.36 -12.61 -16.03
N PRO A 38 3.58 -13.02 -17.28
CA PRO A 38 4.90 -13.45 -17.72
C PRO A 38 5.95 -12.33 -17.79
N LEU A 39 5.52 -11.05 -17.80
CA LEU A 39 6.42 -9.90 -17.94
C LEU A 39 6.86 -9.34 -16.59
N LEU A 40 5.93 -9.28 -15.63
CA LEU A 40 6.13 -8.53 -14.37
C LEU A 40 5.81 -9.34 -13.12
N ASN A 41 5.22 -10.53 -13.27
CA ASN A 41 4.91 -11.46 -12.19
C ASN A 41 4.18 -10.85 -10.96
N PRO A 42 3.02 -10.20 -11.12
CA PRO A 42 2.31 -9.59 -10.00
C PRO A 42 1.27 -10.50 -9.31
N VAL A 43 1.04 -11.73 -9.81
CA VAL A 43 -0.04 -12.62 -9.35
C VAL A 43 0.53 -13.81 -8.57
N ALA A 44 0.15 -13.91 -7.29
CA ALA A 44 0.45 -15.06 -6.43
C ALA A 44 -0.54 -16.22 -6.65
N LEU A 45 -1.84 -15.91 -6.83
CA LEU A 45 -2.88 -16.91 -7.00
C LEU A 45 -3.94 -16.45 -8.00
N LYS A 46 -4.18 -17.24 -9.04
CA LYS A 46 -5.27 -17.03 -10.00
C LYS A 46 -6.58 -17.56 -9.43
N LEU A 47 -7.62 -16.72 -9.42
CA LEU A 47 -8.93 -17.03 -8.84
C LEU A 47 -10.04 -17.02 -9.92
N TYR A 48 -9.70 -17.34 -11.17
CA TYR A 48 -10.58 -17.12 -12.32
C TYR A 48 -11.88 -17.92 -12.24
N SER A 49 -11.84 -19.17 -11.77
CA SER A 49 -13.04 -20.01 -11.69
C SER A 49 -14.08 -19.41 -10.73
N ARG A 50 -13.68 -18.97 -9.53
CA ARG A 50 -14.59 -18.28 -8.61
C ARG A 50 -15.02 -16.93 -9.14
N ALA A 51 -14.12 -16.21 -9.80
CA ALA A 51 -14.41 -14.89 -10.34
C ALA A 51 -15.50 -14.96 -11.41
N ARG A 52 -15.46 -15.97 -12.29
CA ARG A 52 -16.49 -16.20 -13.31
C ARG A 52 -17.86 -16.47 -12.69
N GLN A 53 -17.91 -17.27 -11.63
CA GLN A 53 -19.16 -17.51 -10.90
C GLN A 53 -19.70 -16.22 -10.25
N ALA A 54 -18.82 -15.45 -9.60
CA ALA A 54 -19.18 -14.17 -9.00
C ALA A 54 -19.63 -13.13 -10.03
N ALA A 55 -19.01 -13.08 -11.22
CA ALA A 55 -19.40 -12.19 -12.30
C ALA A 55 -20.78 -12.55 -12.89
N GLN A 56 -21.05 -13.85 -13.09
CA GLN A 56 -22.38 -14.32 -13.51
C GLN A 56 -23.47 -13.96 -12.50
N GLU A 57 -23.18 -14.07 -11.21
CA GLU A 57 -24.12 -13.66 -10.16
C GLU A 57 -24.28 -12.14 -10.11
N ALA A 58 -23.20 -11.38 -10.28
CA ALA A 58 -23.26 -9.94 -10.39
C ALA A 58 -24.17 -9.50 -11.54
N ASP A 59 -24.10 -10.12 -12.72
CA ASP A 59 -25.01 -9.80 -13.82
C ASP A 59 -26.50 -10.02 -13.47
N LYS A 60 -26.83 -11.09 -12.73
CA LYS A 60 -28.21 -11.31 -12.24
C LYS A 60 -28.64 -10.27 -11.20
N LEU A 61 -27.76 -9.93 -10.26
CA LEU A 61 -28.03 -8.90 -9.25
C LEU A 61 -28.24 -7.53 -9.90
N ARG A 62 -27.44 -7.20 -10.91
CA ARG A 62 -27.58 -5.96 -11.70
C ARG A 62 -28.89 -5.93 -12.47
N ALA A 63 -29.23 -7.01 -13.18
CA ALA A 63 -30.48 -7.11 -13.93
C ALA A 63 -31.73 -7.01 -13.05
N SER A 64 -31.65 -7.46 -11.80
CA SER A 64 -32.73 -7.37 -10.82
C SER A 64 -32.74 -6.09 -9.97
N GLY A 65 -31.83 -5.14 -10.23
CA GLY A 65 -31.72 -3.88 -9.49
C GLY A 65 -31.22 -4.03 -8.05
N LYS A 66 -30.57 -5.15 -7.71
CA LYS A 66 -30.06 -5.50 -6.38
C LYS A 66 -28.53 -5.44 -6.28
N GLY A 67 -27.85 -4.94 -7.31
CA GLY A 67 -26.39 -4.81 -7.29
C GLY A 67 -25.92 -3.74 -6.29
N GLY A 68 -24.89 -4.07 -5.50
CA GLY A 68 -24.17 -3.12 -4.66
C GLY A 68 -23.32 -2.12 -5.47
N ARG A 69 -22.62 -1.22 -4.76
CA ARG A 69 -21.81 -0.12 -5.32
C ARG A 69 -20.67 -0.61 -6.21
N LEU A 70 -20.18 -1.82 -5.97
CA LEU A 70 -19.04 -2.42 -6.68
C LEU A 70 -19.48 -3.58 -7.60
N CYS A 71 -20.79 -3.76 -7.79
CA CYS A 71 -21.35 -4.98 -8.37
C CYS A 71 -20.84 -5.25 -9.80
N GLY A 72 -20.06 -6.33 -9.93
CA GLY A 72 -19.48 -6.81 -11.18
C GLY A 72 -18.07 -6.30 -11.48
N LEU A 73 -17.46 -5.53 -10.57
CA LEU A 73 -16.13 -4.94 -10.77
C LEU A 73 -15.01 -5.94 -10.42
N PRO A 74 -14.13 -6.32 -11.37
CA PRO A 74 -12.98 -7.17 -11.08
C PRO A 74 -11.93 -6.45 -10.23
N ILE A 75 -11.49 -7.09 -9.15
CA ILE A 75 -10.50 -6.56 -8.21
C ILE A 75 -9.45 -7.60 -7.82
N THR A 76 -8.30 -7.13 -7.33
CA THR A 76 -7.29 -7.98 -6.69
C THR A 76 -7.15 -7.67 -5.20
N ILE A 77 -6.58 -8.62 -4.48
CA ILE A 77 -6.25 -8.50 -3.05
C ILE A 77 -4.82 -8.96 -2.83
N LYS A 78 -4.11 -8.42 -1.84
CA LYS A 78 -2.74 -8.87 -1.52
C LYS A 78 -2.75 -10.31 -1.00
N ASP A 79 -1.69 -11.08 -1.27
CA ASP A 79 -1.61 -12.46 -0.80
C ASP A 79 -1.75 -12.60 0.72
N SER A 80 -1.19 -11.66 1.48
CA SER A 80 -1.27 -11.60 2.95
C SER A 80 -2.68 -11.41 3.56
N GLN A 81 -3.72 -11.24 2.74
CA GLN A 81 -5.09 -11.00 3.21
C GLN A 81 -5.94 -12.27 3.13
N PHE A 82 -6.62 -12.58 4.23
CA PHE A 82 -7.37 -13.82 4.38
C PHE A 82 -8.63 -13.85 3.51
N LEU A 83 -8.76 -14.93 2.76
CA LEU A 83 -9.91 -15.23 1.92
C LEU A 83 -10.28 -16.69 2.13
N ALA A 84 -11.39 -16.92 2.82
CA ALA A 84 -11.76 -18.25 3.32
C ALA A 84 -11.71 -19.31 2.20
N GLY A 85 -11.01 -20.42 2.46
CA GLY A 85 -10.93 -21.56 1.54
C GLY A 85 -9.94 -21.40 0.38
N TYR A 86 -9.12 -20.34 0.36
CA TYR A 86 -8.06 -20.14 -0.64
C TYR A 86 -6.68 -19.98 0.02
N PRO A 87 -5.60 -20.50 -0.58
CA PRO A 87 -4.25 -20.37 -0.04
C PRO A 87 -3.85 -18.93 0.28
N CYS A 88 -3.09 -18.76 1.37
CA CYS A 88 -2.57 -17.49 1.84
C CYS A 88 -1.15 -17.71 2.39
N ALA A 89 -0.15 -17.75 1.50
CA ALA A 89 1.21 -18.07 1.90
C ALA A 89 1.98 -16.86 2.44
N ASN A 90 1.46 -15.65 2.25
CA ASN A 90 2.09 -14.39 2.67
C ASN A 90 3.55 -14.29 2.20
N GLY A 91 3.83 -14.80 0.99
CA GLY A 91 5.18 -14.84 0.41
C GLY A 91 6.16 -15.78 1.12
N SER A 92 5.74 -16.68 1.99
CA SER A 92 6.63 -17.62 2.69
C SER A 92 6.34 -19.06 2.30
N GLN A 93 7.40 -19.87 2.17
CA GLN A 93 7.25 -21.32 2.05
C GLN A 93 6.65 -21.93 3.32
N LEU A 94 6.91 -21.33 4.48
CA LEU A 94 6.38 -21.80 5.78
C LEU A 94 4.84 -21.85 5.81
N LEU A 95 4.19 -21.03 5.00
CA LEU A 95 2.73 -20.91 4.94
C LEU A 95 2.15 -21.40 3.61
N SER A 96 2.91 -22.16 2.80
CA SER A 96 2.44 -22.62 1.48
C SER A 96 1.12 -23.41 1.54
N ASP A 97 0.91 -24.13 2.64
CA ASP A 97 -0.27 -24.96 2.88
C ASP A 97 -1.32 -24.27 3.76
N PHE A 98 -1.08 -23.01 4.18
CA PHE A 98 -2.01 -22.29 5.02
C PHE A 98 -3.24 -21.83 4.21
N ILE A 99 -4.41 -22.27 4.66
CA ILE A 99 -5.71 -21.88 4.12
C ILE A 99 -6.55 -21.33 5.29
N PRO A 100 -6.85 -20.02 5.32
CA PRO A 100 -7.69 -19.45 6.36
C PRO A 100 -9.12 -19.98 6.26
N THR A 101 -9.75 -20.18 7.41
CA THR A 101 -11.16 -20.61 7.53
C THR A 101 -12.15 -19.45 7.42
N GLU A 102 -11.66 -18.22 7.56
CA GLU A 102 -12.46 -17.01 7.59
C GLU A 102 -11.87 -15.96 6.62
N THR A 103 -12.73 -15.09 6.12
CA THR A 103 -12.35 -13.97 5.24
C THR A 103 -12.17 -12.72 6.10
N CYS A 104 -11.14 -11.91 5.83
CA CYS A 104 -10.97 -10.67 6.58
C CYS A 104 -12.10 -9.67 6.28
N ARG A 105 -12.50 -8.88 7.29
CA ARG A 105 -13.70 -8.03 7.20
C ARG A 105 -13.65 -7.02 6.04
N ALA A 106 -12.48 -6.46 5.72
CA ALA A 106 -12.32 -5.57 4.56
C ALA A 106 -12.71 -6.26 3.24
N ILE A 107 -12.35 -7.53 3.06
CA ILE A 107 -12.70 -8.29 1.86
C ILE A 107 -14.20 -8.61 1.85
N GLU A 108 -14.77 -9.01 2.99
CA GLU A 108 -16.22 -9.25 3.09
C GLU A 108 -17.03 -8.02 2.67
N LEU A 109 -16.62 -6.82 3.10
CA LEU A 109 -17.26 -5.56 2.72
C LEU A 109 -17.23 -5.31 1.21
N LEU A 110 -16.10 -5.63 0.56
CA LEU A 110 -15.96 -5.51 -0.89
C LEU A 110 -16.87 -6.51 -1.63
N GLU A 111 -16.91 -7.77 -1.18
CA GLU A 111 -17.77 -8.81 -1.77
C GLU A 111 -19.26 -8.54 -1.51
N GLN A 112 -19.63 -7.99 -0.35
CA GLN A 112 -21.00 -7.58 -0.02
C GLN A 112 -21.51 -6.48 -0.96
N GLU A 113 -20.63 -5.57 -1.39
CA GLU A 113 -20.93 -4.56 -2.42
C GLU A 113 -20.84 -5.10 -3.86
N GLY A 114 -20.54 -6.40 -4.02
CA GLY A 114 -20.57 -7.14 -5.29
C GLY A 114 -19.27 -7.09 -6.10
N ALA A 115 -18.14 -6.75 -5.49
CA ALA A 115 -16.85 -6.82 -6.16
C ALA A 115 -16.47 -8.27 -6.50
N VAL A 116 -15.74 -8.46 -7.60
CA VAL A 116 -15.34 -9.78 -8.14
C VAL A 116 -13.84 -9.98 -7.97
N ILE A 117 -13.43 -10.77 -6.99
CA ILE A 117 -12.00 -11.03 -6.72
C ILE A 117 -11.48 -12.08 -7.70
N PHE A 118 -10.54 -11.70 -8.57
CA PHE A 118 -10.02 -12.57 -9.63
C PHE A 118 -8.57 -13.03 -9.45
N ALA A 119 -7.82 -12.40 -8.53
CA ALA A 119 -6.47 -12.83 -8.21
C ALA A 119 -6.02 -12.34 -6.82
N LYS A 120 -5.08 -13.09 -6.21
CA LYS A 120 -4.22 -12.59 -5.12
C LYS A 120 -2.89 -12.12 -5.69
N THR A 121 -2.39 -10.98 -5.24
CA THR A 121 -1.14 -10.38 -5.74
C THR A 121 0.06 -10.72 -4.88
N THR A 122 1.23 -10.81 -5.52
CA THR A 122 2.50 -11.11 -4.86
C THR A 122 2.86 -10.08 -3.78
N CYS A 123 3.58 -10.57 -2.78
CA CYS A 123 4.22 -9.79 -1.72
C CYS A 123 5.54 -10.47 -1.33
N PRO A 124 6.49 -9.74 -0.70
CA PRO A 124 7.65 -10.37 -0.10
C PRO A 124 7.25 -11.21 1.12
N GLU A 125 8.17 -12.06 1.54
CA GLU A 125 7.99 -12.94 2.68
C GLU A 125 7.56 -12.19 3.94
N PHE A 126 6.42 -12.60 4.50
CA PHE A 126 5.73 -11.99 5.64
C PHE A 126 5.49 -10.49 5.53
N SER A 127 5.54 -9.93 4.32
CA SER A 127 5.43 -8.50 4.08
C SER A 127 6.52 -7.63 4.77
N LEU A 128 7.66 -8.21 5.16
CA LEU A 128 8.69 -7.57 6.00
C LEU A 128 9.64 -6.61 5.26
N THR A 129 9.55 -6.48 3.94
CA THR A 129 10.50 -5.69 3.14
C THR A 129 9.81 -4.67 2.24
N GLY A 130 10.53 -3.59 1.91
CA GLY A 130 10.09 -2.53 1.00
C GLY A 130 10.25 -2.86 -0.49
N VAL A 131 10.55 -4.11 -0.84
CA VAL A 131 10.69 -4.61 -2.23
C VAL A 131 9.93 -5.92 -2.38
N THR A 132 9.40 -6.23 -3.58
CA THR A 132 8.58 -7.44 -3.77
C THR A 132 9.37 -8.57 -4.39
N HIS A 133 9.93 -9.41 -3.51
CA HIS A 133 10.59 -10.66 -3.84
C HIS A 133 10.32 -11.69 -2.73
N SER A 134 9.99 -12.92 -3.12
CA SER A 134 9.91 -14.08 -2.22
C SER A 134 10.35 -15.33 -2.95
N GLU A 135 10.80 -16.36 -2.22
CA GLU A 135 11.19 -17.61 -2.87
C GLU A 135 10.01 -18.31 -3.57
N ILE A 136 8.83 -18.27 -2.96
CA ILE A 136 7.63 -18.95 -3.49
C ILE A 136 7.04 -18.27 -4.73
N TYR A 137 7.13 -16.94 -4.82
CA TYR A 137 6.57 -16.20 -5.97
C TYR A 137 7.62 -15.69 -6.94
N GLY A 138 8.89 -15.62 -6.56
CA GLY A 138 9.93 -14.94 -7.30
C GLY A 138 9.83 -13.41 -7.19
N LEU A 139 10.45 -12.75 -8.16
CA LEU A 139 10.56 -11.29 -8.25
C LEU A 139 9.35 -10.69 -8.98
N THR A 140 8.83 -9.56 -8.47
CA THR A 140 7.85 -8.72 -9.17
C THR A 140 8.53 -7.44 -9.66
N SER A 141 8.48 -7.19 -10.96
CA SER A 141 9.21 -6.08 -11.62
C SER A 141 8.34 -4.83 -11.82
N ASN A 142 8.97 -3.66 -11.88
CA ASN A 142 8.29 -2.39 -12.09
C ASN A 142 7.76 -2.25 -13.54
N PRO A 143 6.50 -1.81 -13.75
CA PRO A 143 5.94 -1.65 -15.08
C PRO A 143 6.57 -0.51 -15.90
N TRP A 144 7.25 0.44 -15.27
CA TRP A 144 7.97 1.53 -15.94
C TRP A 144 9.36 1.11 -16.40
N ASN A 145 10.00 0.21 -15.67
CA ASN A 145 11.29 -0.38 -16.03
C ASN A 145 11.46 -1.74 -15.34
N ILE A 146 11.55 -2.82 -16.14
CA ILE A 146 11.61 -4.19 -15.62
C ILE A 146 12.88 -4.51 -14.82
N GLU A 147 13.91 -3.67 -14.91
CA GLU A 147 15.16 -3.82 -14.16
C GLU A 147 15.10 -3.17 -12.76
N ARG A 148 14.00 -2.46 -12.46
CA ARG A 148 13.81 -1.72 -11.21
C ARG A 148 12.76 -2.36 -10.32
N THR A 149 12.90 -2.16 -9.00
CA THR A 149 11.93 -2.60 -8.00
C THR A 149 10.56 -1.95 -8.22
N CYS A 150 9.48 -2.72 -8.09
CA CYS A 150 8.12 -2.16 -8.00
C CYS A 150 7.80 -1.63 -6.60
N GLY A 151 8.74 -1.73 -5.65
CA GLY A 151 8.51 -1.46 -4.24
C GLY A 151 7.80 -2.61 -3.54
N GLY A 152 7.43 -2.38 -2.28
CA GLY A 152 6.87 -3.42 -1.45
C GLY A 152 6.37 -2.88 -0.10
N SER A 153 5.66 -3.67 0.68
CA SER A 153 5.38 -5.09 0.42
C SER A 153 4.15 -5.36 -0.46
N SER A 154 3.40 -4.34 -0.90
CA SER A 154 2.25 -4.52 -1.82
C SER A 154 2.62 -4.30 -3.29
N GLY A 155 3.79 -4.78 -3.74
CA GLY A 155 4.27 -4.52 -5.10
C GLY A 155 3.40 -5.14 -6.18
N GLY A 156 3.01 -6.42 -6.05
CA GLY A 156 2.09 -7.06 -7.00
C GLY A 156 0.76 -6.30 -7.14
N ALA A 157 0.27 -5.72 -6.05
CA ALA A 157 -0.92 -4.88 -6.04
C ALA A 157 -0.71 -3.57 -6.84
N ALA A 158 0.45 -2.92 -6.69
CA ALA A 158 0.75 -1.72 -7.45
C ALA A 158 0.93 -2.00 -8.94
N VAL A 159 1.66 -3.06 -9.30
CA VAL A 159 1.85 -3.49 -10.69
C VAL A 159 0.52 -3.86 -11.33
N ALA A 160 -0.36 -4.57 -10.61
CA ALA A 160 -1.70 -4.90 -11.07
C ALA A 160 -2.50 -3.65 -11.50
N VAL A 161 -2.44 -2.61 -10.67
CA VAL A 161 -3.18 -1.36 -10.89
C VAL A 161 -2.54 -0.50 -11.99
N ALA A 162 -1.21 -0.38 -11.99
CA ALA A 162 -0.47 0.44 -12.94
C ALA A 162 -0.57 -0.07 -14.38
N THR A 163 -0.64 -1.40 -14.57
CA THR A 163 -0.68 -2.04 -15.90
C THR A 163 -2.08 -2.17 -16.49
N GLY A 164 -3.11 -1.79 -15.75
CA GLY A 164 -4.51 -2.03 -16.11
C GLY A 164 -4.97 -3.48 -15.91
N MET A 165 -4.13 -4.36 -15.32
CA MET A 165 -4.53 -5.73 -14.97
C MET A 165 -5.72 -5.75 -14.00
N GLY A 166 -5.84 -4.77 -13.12
CA GLY A 166 -7.04 -4.49 -12.33
C GLY A 166 -7.21 -2.99 -12.11
N SER A 167 -8.42 -2.51 -11.80
CA SER A 167 -8.65 -1.09 -11.50
C SER A 167 -8.47 -0.73 -10.02
N PHE A 168 -8.43 -1.74 -9.16
CA PHE A 168 -8.20 -1.62 -7.73
C PHE A 168 -7.49 -2.85 -7.19
N SER A 169 -6.68 -2.62 -6.15
CA SER A 169 -6.17 -3.66 -5.28
C SER A 169 -6.30 -3.27 -3.81
N LEU A 170 -6.60 -4.25 -2.95
CA LEU A 170 -6.51 -4.08 -1.50
C LEU A 170 -5.06 -4.34 -1.06
N GLY A 171 -4.38 -3.31 -0.55
CA GLY A 171 -3.03 -3.42 0.00
C GLY A 171 -3.00 -3.49 1.52
N GLY A 172 -1.79 -3.64 2.08
CA GLY A 172 -1.51 -3.50 3.51
C GLY A 172 -0.26 -2.66 3.75
N ASP A 173 -0.27 -1.80 4.76
CA ASP A 173 0.78 -0.80 5.04
C ASP A 173 1.12 -0.77 6.54
N GLY A 174 2.30 -1.29 6.90
CA GLY A 174 2.86 -1.24 8.27
C GLY A 174 4.09 -0.33 8.41
N GLY A 175 4.75 0.01 7.31
CA GLY A 175 5.90 0.92 7.24
C GLY A 175 6.02 1.61 5.90
N GLY A 176 4.91 1.80 5.19
CA GLY A 176 4.89 2.31 3.81
C GLY A 176 4.41 1.30 2.76
N SER A 177 4.05 0.08 3.12
CA SER A 177 3.83 -0.99 2.13
C SER A 177 2.67 -0.81 1.13
N ILE A 178 1.82 0.21 1.29
CA ILE A 178 0.92 0.70 0.23
C ILE A 178 1.57 1.86 -0.52
N ARG A 179 2.17 2.80 0.21
CA ARG A 179 2.72 4.07 -0.30
C ARG A 179 4.01 3.91 -1.10
N ILE A 180 4.94 3.05 -0.68
CA ILE A 180 6.20 2.74 -1.37
C ILE A 180 5.90 2.24 -2.80
N PRO A 181 5.17 1.12 -2.99
CA PRO A 181 4.93 0.62 -4.33
C PRO A 181 3.98 1.52 -5.13
N ALA A 182 3.09 2.28 -4.47
CA ALA A 182 2.30 3.29 -5.16
C ALA A 182 3.16 4.40 -5.76
N GLY A 183 4.14 4.90 -4.99
CA GLY A 183 5.12 5.88 -5.44
C GLY A 183 5.95 5.37 -6.62
N PHE A 184 6.57 4.20 -6.47
CA PHE A 184 7.43 3.63 -7.53
C PHE A 184 6.68 3.19 -8.79
N CYS A 185 5.40 2.80 -8.69
CA CYS A 185 4.61 2.39 -9.87
C CYS A 185 3.76 3.53 -10.45
N GLY A 186 3.77 4.73 -9.86
CA GLY A 186 3.02 5.88 -10.35
C GLY A 186 1.51 5.73 -10.22
N ILE A 187 1.02 5.21 -9.09
CA ILE A 187 -0.41 5.05 -8.81
C ILE A 187 -0.79 5.74 -7.49
N VAL A 188 -2.09 5.79 -7.19
CA VAL A 188 -2.59 6.30 -5.91
C VAL A 188 -2.62 5.18 -4.88
N GLY A 189 -1.97 5.39 -3.74
CA GLY A 189 -2.02 4.49 -2.59
C GLY A 189 -2.51 5.23 -1.35
N PHE A 190 -3.59 4.77 -0.71
CA PHE A 190 -4.11 5.40 0.50
C PHE A 190 -3.97 4.46 1.69
N LYS A 191 -3.25 4.92 2.72
CA LYS A 191 -3.21 4.32 4.04
C LYS A 191 -4.21 5.04 4.94
N PRO A 192 -5.33 4.40 5.33
CA PRO A 192 -6.29 5.00 6.25
C PRO A 192 -5.70 5.28 7.65
N SER A 193 -6.47 6.00 8.46
CA SER A 193 -6.22 6.05 9.90
C SER A 193 -6.27 4.64 10.47
N PHE A 194 -5.40 4.36 11.44
CA PHE A 194 -5.34 3.04 12.08
C PHE A 194 -6.71 2.66 12.66
N GLY A 195 -7.13 1.42 12.41
CA GLY A 195 -8.42 0.87 12.89
C GLY A 195 -9.66 1.27 12.09
N VAL A 196 -9.58 2.18 11.11
CA VAL A 196 -10.77 2.61 10.33
C VAL A 196 -11.22 1.55 9.32
N VAL A 197 -10.28 0.86 8.68
CA VAL A 197 -10.58 -0.29 7.82
C VAL A 197 -10.30 -1.56 8.63
N PRO A 198 -11.31 -2.41 8.89
CA PRO A 198 -11.15 -3.60 9.70
C PRO A 198 -10.35 -4.66 8.93
N ARG A 199 -9.25 -5.11 9.53
CA ARG A 199 -8.34 -6.10 8.91
C ARG A 199 -8.50 -7.52 9.41
N GLU A 200 -9.24 -7.73 10.50
CA GLU A 200 -9.38 -9.04 11.14
C GLU A 200 -10.41 -9.93 10.44
N PRO A 201 -10.25 -11.26 10.49
CA PRO A 201 -9.05 -11.99 10.95
C PRO A 201 -7.83 -11.78 10.04
N CYS A 202 -6.63 -11.73 10.63
CA CYS A 202 -5.36 -11.63 9.91
C CYS A 202 -4.20 -12.31 10.63
N PHE A 203 -3.01 -12.26 10.04
CA PHE A 203 -1.78 -12.73 10.69
C PHE A 203 -1.49 -11.91 11.97
N PRO A 204 -1.06 -12.56 13.07
CA PRO A 204 -0.95 -11.91 14.38
C PRO A 204 0.33 -11.06 14.57
N SER A 205 0.95 -10.56 13.49
CA SER A 205 2.15 -9.72 13.52
C SER A 205 1.84 -8.28 13.10
N TRP A 206 2.64 -7.33 13.58
CA TRP A 206 2.56 -5.88 13.38
C TRP A 206 1.21 -5.29 13.76
N GLN A 207 0.65 -5.76 14.87
CA GLN A 207 -0.75 -5.52 15.23
C GLN A 207 -1.07 -4.02 15.43
N SER A 208 -0.07 -3.24 15.85
CA SER A 208 -0.21 -1.81 16.12
C SER A 208 0.24 -0.88 14.98
N LEU A 209 0.62 -1.44 13.83
CA LEU A 209 1.18 -0.70 12.68
C LEU A 209 0.35 -0.85 11.41
N VAL A 210 -0.16 -2.06 11.14
CA VAL A 210 -0.72 -2.41 9.82
C VAL A 210 -2.11 -1.80 9.61
N CYS A 211 -2.26 -1.09 8.50
CA CYS A 211 -3.55 -0.65 7.96
C CYS A 211 -3.81 -1.31 6.61
N TYR A 212 -5.04 -1.75 6.35
CA TYR A 212 -5.49 -2.09 4.99
C TYR A 212 -6.04 -0.87 4.29
N GLY A 213 -5.81 -0.77 2.98
CA GLY A 213 -6.16 0.43 2.24
C GLY A 213 -6.19 0.25 0.72
N PRO A 214 -6.85 1.18 0.00
CA PRO A 214 -7.03 1.07 -1.43
C PRO A 214 -5.77 1.49 -2.21
N MET A 215 -5.48 0.74 -3.28
CA MET A 215 -4.49 1.08 -4.32
C MET A 215 -5.22 1.19 -5.66
N THR A 216 -5.12 2.33 -6.34
CA THR A 216 -5.97 2.68 -7.51
C THR A 216 -5.26 3.63 -8.47
N ARG A 217 -5.83 3.85 -9.67
CA ARG A 217 -5.31 4.83 -10.64
C ARG A 217 -5.76 6.27 -10.39
N SER A 218 -6.73 6.50 -9.51
CA SER A 218 -7.27 7.84 -9.26
C SER A 218 -7.67 8.04 -7.80
N VAL A 219 -7.55 9.27 -7.30
CA VAL A 219 -7.99 9.64 -5.95
C VAL A 219 -9.49 9.39 -5.75
N ALA A 220 -10.29 9.54 -6.82
CA ALA A 220 -11.72 9.28 -6.78
C ALA A 220 -12.02 7.79 -6.55
N ASP A 221 -11.29 6.89 -7.21
CA ASP A 221 -11.41 5.45 -6.98
C ASP A 221 -10.96 5.10 -5.55
N ALA A 222 -9.80 5.60 -5.10
CA ALA A 222 -9.32 5.36 -3.73
C ALA A 222 -10.39 5.75 -2.69
N ARG A 223 -11.04 6.90 -2.88
CA ARG A 223 -12.15 7.35 -2.03
C ARG A 223 -13.35 6.41 -2.07
N LEU A 224 -13.76 5.96 -3.26
CA LEU A 224 -14.89 5.02 -3.41
C LEU A 224 -14.65 3.75 -2.58
N PHE A 225 -13.49 3.13 -2.72
CA PHE A 225 -13.16 1.90 -2.02
C PHE A 225 -12.96 2.11 -0.52
N PHE A 226 -12.33 3.22 -0.12
CA PHE A 226 -12.25 3.58 1.29
C PHE A 226 -13.64 3.69 1.92
N GLU A 227 -14.58 4.40 1.27
CA GLU A 227 -15.95 4.53 1.77
C GLU A 227 -16.73 3.20 1.84
N VAL A 228 -16.36 2.20 1.03
CA VAL A 228 -16.93 0.84 1.12
C VAL A 228 -16.36 0.09 2.32
N MET A 229 -15.05 0.19 2.54
CA MET A 229 -14.36 -0.58 3.58
C MET A 229 -14.41 0.05 4.98
N SER A 230 -14.73 1.34 5.09
CA SER A 230 -14.81 2.06 6.37
C SER A 230 -16.22 2.02 6.99
N GLU A 231 -16.89 0.86 6.93
CA GLU A 231 -18.25 0.70 7.47
C GLU A 231 -18.28 1.07 8.97
N GLY A 232 -19.30 1.81 9.40
CA GLY A 232 -19.44 2.28 10.79
C GLY A 232 -18.68 3.57 11.13
N PHE A 233 -17.80 4.06 10.24
CA PHE A 233 -17.14 5.36 10.41
C PHE A 233 -17.90 6.49 9.70
N PRO A 234 -17.84 7.74 10.22
CA PRO A 234 -18.46 8.88 9.56
C PRO A 234 -17.94 9.01 8.13
N LYS A 235 -18.86 9.05 7.16
CA LYS A 235 -18.50 9.24 5.76
C LYS A 235 -17.72 10.56 5.63
N PRO A 236 -16.56 10.56 4.93
CA PRO A 236 -15.77 11.77 4.79
C PRO A 236 -16.61 12.86 4.13
N ALA A 237 -16.76 14.00 4.79
CA ALA A 237 -17.52 15.10 4.22
C ALA A 237 -16.89 15.54 2.89
N LYS A 238 -17.71 15.81 1.86
CA LYS A 238 -17.25 16.47 0.62
C LYS A 238 -17.03 17.95 0.91
N LYS A 239 -16.04 18.29 1.72
CA LYS A 239 -15.67 19.68 2.01
C LYS A 239 -14.47 20.06 1.15
N SER A 240 -14.49 21.27 0.61
CA SER A 240 -13.26 21.89 0.08
C SER A 240 -12.20 21.93 1.20
N PRO A 241 -10.90 21.93 0.87
CA PRO A 241 -9.81 22.07 1.86
C PRO A 241 -9.96 23.26 2.83
N GLY A 242 -10.85 24.20 2.52
CA GLY A 242 -11.10 25.40 3.32
C GLY A 242 -9.99 26.41 3.06
N LYS A 243 -9.85 27.38 3.96
CA LYS A 243 -8.77 28.38 3.93
C LYS A 243 -7.63 28.04 4.90
N ALA A 244 -7.62 26.83 5.47
CA ALA A 244 -6.54 26.43 6.38
C ALA A 244 -5.24 26.26 5.58
N PRO A 245 -4.09 26.66 6.13
CA PRO A 245 -2.81 26.47 5.47
C PRO A 245 -2.49 24.99 5.29
N ILE A 246 -1.73 24.71 4.23
CA ILE A 246 -1.12 23.40 3.96
C ILE A 246 0.33 23.50 4.41
N ILE A 247 0.73 22.65 5.34
CA ILE A 247 2.15 22.53 5.70
C ILE A 247 2.84 21.73 4.60
N TYR A 248 4.02 22.14 4.19
CA TYR A 248 4.87 21.35 3.32
C TYR A 248 6.27 21.20 3.91
N SER A 249 6.90 20.06 3.64
CA SER A 249 8.30 19.82 3.97
C SER A 249 8.94 18.98 2.88
N GLU A 250 10.11 19.39 2.41
CA GLU A 250 10.82 18.63 1.37
C GLU A 250 11.44 17.34 1.93
N ASP A 251 11.82 17.32 3.21
CA ASP A 251 12.61 16.24 3.82
C ASP A 251 12.27 15.95 5.29
N LEU A 252 11.22 16.56 5.85
CA LEU A 252 10.86 16.46 7.27
C LEU A 252 11.97 16.91 8.24
N GLY A 253 13.06 17.51 7.75
CA GLY A 253 14.25 17.88 8.51
C GLY A 253 15.26 16.75 8.72
N PHE A 254 15.03 15.54 8.18
CA PHE A 254 15.95 14.40 8.37
C PHE A 254 16.06 13.45 7.18
N ALA A 255 15.05 13.38 6.30
CA ALA A 255 15.00 12.37 5.25
C ALA A 255 15.96 12.72 4.10
N PRO A 256 16.73 11.76 3.58
CA PRO A 256 17.53 11.99 2.39
C PRO A 256 16.63 12.07 1.15
N VAL A 257 16.93 12.99 0.22
CA VAL A 257 16.10 13.25 -0.97
C VAL A 257 16.98 13.64 -2.16
N ASN A 258 16.85 12.92 -3.27
CA ASN A 258 17.50 13.25 -4.53
C ASN A 258 17.04 14.62 -5.07
N THR A 259 17.90 15.24 -5.87
CA THR A 259 17.64 16.56 -6.46
C THR A 259 16.41 16.57 -7.35
N ASP A 260 16.21 15.56 -8.19
CA ASP A 260 15.06 15.43 -9.11
C ASP A 260 13.71 15.34 -8.35
N VAL A 261 13.69 14.63 -7.23
CA VAL A 261 12.55 14.56 -6.31
C VAL A 261 12.23 15.92 -5.70
N ARG A 262 13.25 16.65 -5.21
CA ARG A 262 13.07 18.01 -4.67
C ARG A 262 12.52 18.95 -5.73
N GLU A 263 13.05 18.90 -6.95
CA GLU A 263 12.58 19.72 -8.06
C GLU A 263 11.12 19.40 -8.43
N ALA A 264 10.74 18.13 -8.48
CA ALA A 264 9.36 17.72 -8.72
C ALA A 264 8.42 18.22 -7.62
N PHE A 265 8.81 18.07 -6.36
CA PHE A 265 8.01 18.51 -5.23
C PHE A 265 7.84 20.04 -5.20
N ARG A 266 8.90 20.80 -5.50
CA ARG A 266 8.83 22.27 -5.66
C ARG A 266 7.88 22.71 -6.77
N ARG A 267 7.78 21.95 -7.86
CA ARG A 267 6.77 22.21 -8.91
C ARG A 267 5.36 22.02 -8.36
N VAL A 268 5.10 20.97 -7.57
CA VAL A 268 3.79 20.73 -6.95
C VAL A 268 3.41 21.85 -5.97
N THR A 269 4.31 22.23 -5.06
CA THR A 269 4.05 23.30 -4.09
C THR A 269 3.82 24.64 -4.79
N GLY A 270 4.58 24.95 -5.84
CA GLY A 270 4.37 26.13 -6.68
C GLY A 270 3.01 26.12 -7.40
N LEU A 271 2.56 24.97 -7.91
CA LEU A 271 1.23 24.83 -8.51
C LEU A 271 0.11 25.05 -7.48
N LEU A 272 0.26 24.53 -6.26
CA LEU A 272 -0.71 24.76 -5.18
C LEU A 272 -0.80 26.25 -4.82
N GLN A 273 0.34 26.94 -4.66
CA GLN A 273 0.37 28.38 -4.40
C GLN A 273 -0.29 29.18 -5.52
N GLN A 274 0.00 28.86 -6.79
CA GLN A 274 -0.62 29.51 -7.96
C GLN A 274 -2.15 29.32 -8.01
N ASN A 275 -2.66 28.22 -7.45
CA ASN A 275 -4.09 27.94 -7.34
C ASN A 275 -4.73 28.50 -6.05
N GLY A 276 -4.01 29.35 -5.31
CA GLY A 276 -4.54 30.10 -4.17
C GLY A 276 -4.55 29.34 -2.85
N PHE A 277 -3.81 28.23 -2.73
CA PHE A 277 -3.57 27.59 -1.45
C PHE A 277 -2.49 28.35 -0.67
N ASP A 278 -2.71 28.51 0.64
CA ASP A 278 -1.71 29.03 1.56
C ASP A 278 -0.77 27.88 1.98
N LEU A 279 0.54 28.07 1.81
CA LEU A 279 1.56 27.06 2.09
C LEU A 279 2.53 27.58 3.14
N VAL A 280 2.83 26.73 4.13
CA VAL A 280 3.78 27.03 5.19
C VAL A 280 4.88 25.96 5.20
N ASP A 281 6.12 26.41 5.08
CA ASP A 281 7.31 25.55 5.22
C ASP A 281 7.52 25.23 6.70
N ASP A 282 7.32 23.97 7.07
CA ASP A 282 7.51 23.51 8.42
C ASP A 282 7.63 21.98 8.51
N ASN A 283 8.22 21.48 9.59
CA ASN A 283 8.33 20.05 9.89
C ASN A 283 8.09 19.75 11.38
N PRO A 284 7.91 18.47 11.77
CA PRO A 284 7.62 18.11 13.16
C PRO A 284 8.73 18.50 14.16
N GLY A 285 9.94 18.82 13.71
CA GLY A 285 11.10 19.05 14.57
C GLY A 285 11.58 17.78 15.28
N LEU A 286 11.53 16.66 14.56
CA LEU A 286 11.94 15.32 15.03
C LEU A 286 13.20 14.87 14.30
N THR A 287 13.89 13.89 14.86
CA THR A 287 14.85 13.05 14.13
C THR A 287 14.12 11.89 13.44
N SER A 288 14.79 11.19 12.53
CA SER A 288 14.22 10.01 11.85
C SER A 288 13.63 9.02 12.86
N SER A 289 12.40 8.58 12.60
CA SER A 289 11.69 7.59 13.41
C SER A 289 12.03 6.15 13.02
N ALA A 290 13.01 5.95 12.12
CA ALA A 290 13.33 4.64 11.56
C ALA A 290 13.72 3.63 12.63
N VAL A 291 14.50 4.03 13.64
CA VAL A 291 14.87 3.19 14.80
C VAL A 291 13.62 2.71 15.54
N THR A 292 12.70 3.62 15.86
CA THR A 292 11.47 3.30 16.60
C THR A 292 10.55 2.37 15.81
N TRP A 293 10.44 2.59 14.51
CA TRP A 293 9.72 1.68 13.63
C TRP A 293 10.40 0.31 13.57
N ALA A 294 11.72 0.27 13.39
CA ALA A 294 12.48 -0.96 13.28
C ALA A 294 12.36 -1.80 14.55
N VAL A 295 12.57 -1.22 15.74
CA VAL A 295 12.38 -1.89 17.03
C VAL A 295 10.94 -2.41 17.17
N THR A 296 9.94 -1.57 16.91
CA THR A 296 8.53 -1.98 17.03
C THR A 296 8.20 -3.14 16.10
N ALA A 297 8.64 -3.07 14.85
CA ALA A 297 8.31 -4.02 13.80
C ALA A 297 9.10 -5.34 13.94
N SER A 298 10.40 -5.29 14.18
CA SER A 298 11.23 -6.50 14.30
C SER A 298 10.95 -7.25 15.59
N TYR A 299 10.76 -6.55 16.73
CA TYR A 299 10.39 -7.19 17.99
C TYR A 299 9.05 -7.94 17.86
N ASP A 300 8.01 -7.31 17.33
CA ASP A 300 6.69 -7.96 17.16
C ASP A 300 6.75 -9.13 16.16
N ALA A 301 7.60 -9.04 15.14
CA ALA A 301 7.86 -10.17 14.24
C ALA A 301 8.56 -11.34 14.94
N ALA A 302 9.54 -11.07 15.81
CA ALA A 302 10.25 -12.09 16.58
C ALA A 302 9.34 -12.74 17.64
N GLU A 303 8.53 -11.96 18.37
CA GLU A 303 7.52 -12.49 19.29
C GLU A 303 6.51 -13.38 18.56
N ASN A 304 6.06 -12.95 17.38
CA ASN A 304 5.16 -13.73 16.55
C ASN A 304 5.78 -15.06 16.09
N ALA A 305 7.04 -15.02 15.63
CA ALA A 305 7.76 -16.23 15.20
C ALA A 305 7.94 -17.22 16.36
N ARG A 306 8.30 -16.73 17.56
CA ARG A 306 8.43 -17.55 18.77
C ARG A 306 7.10 -18.13 19.21
N GLY A 307 6.05 -17.31 19.27
CA GLY A 307 4.72 -17.72 19.72
C GLY A 307 4.08 -18.78 18.82
N ASN A 308 4.40 -18.77 17.54
CA ASN A 308 3.94 -19.78 16.58
C ASN A 308 4.94 -20.93 16.35
N ALA A 309 6.07 -20.94 17.07
CA ALA A 309 7.14 -21.93 16.92
C ALA A 309 7.56 -22.13 15.45
N TYR A 310 7.73 -21.03 14.71
CA TYR A 310 8.14 -21.08 13.31
C TYR A 310 9.48 -21.81 13.17
N ASN A 311 9.54 -22.73 12.20
CA ASN A 311 10.81 -23.31 11.82
C ASN A 311 11.56 -22.34 10.91
N LEU A 312 12.52 -21.62 11.48
CA LEU A 312 13.29 -20.56 10.81
C LEU A 312 14.14 -21.09 9.63
N ASP A 313 14.34 -22.41 9.51
CA ASP A 313 15.05 -23.02 8.37
C ASP A 313 14.27 -22.93 7.05
N TYR A 314 12.96 -22.65 7.12
CA TYR A 314 12.09 -22.44 5.94
C TYR A 314 11.91 -20.96 5.57
N LEU A 315 12.61 -20.05 6.27
CA LEU A 315 12.56 -18.62 5.98
C LEU A 315 13.72 -18.22 5.07
N GLY A 316 13.44 -17.32 4.14
CA GLY A 316 14.46 -16.65 3.36
C GLY A 316 15.34 -15.76 4.24
N GLU A 317 16.57 -15.51 3.77
CA GLU A 317 17.60 -14.78 4.53
C GLU A 317 17.14 -13.42 5.05
N VAL A 318 16.33 -12.69 4.26
CA VAL A 318 15.85 -11.35 4.66
C VAL A 318 14.82 -11.43 5.79
N ALA A 319 13.88 -12.37 5.72
CA ALA A 319 12.89 -12.54 6.79
C ALA A 319 13.55 -13.05 8.08
N LYS A 320 14.48 -14.00 7.94
CA LYS A 320 15.30 -14.49 9.05
C LYS A 320 16.11 -13.37 9.69
N GLY A 321 16.85 -12.59 8.91
CA GLY A 321 17.64 -11.46 9.41
C GLY A 321 16.78 -10.39 10.11
N PHE A 322 15.54 -10.16 9.64
CA PHE A 322 14.61 -9.25 10.29
C PHE A 322 14.11 -9.78 11.65
N ILE A 323 13.84 -11.09 11.76
CA ILE A 323 13.48 -11.76 13.01
C ILE A 323 14.68 -11.78 13.98
N ASP A 324 15.86 -12.19 13.51
CA ASP A 324 17.10 -12.23 14.31
C ASP A 324 17.47 -10.83 14.84
N PHE A 325 17.19 -9.77 14.08
CA PHE A 325 17.33 -8.39 14.57
C PHE A 325 16.32 -8.06 15.67
N GLY A 326 15.09 -8.55 15.55
CA GLY A 326 14.05 -8.42 16.58
C GLY A 326 14.40 -9.12 17.89
N GLU A 327 15.06 -10.29 17.83
CA GLU A 327 15.50 -11.05 19.01
C GLU A 327 16.55 -10.33 19.86
N GLN A 328 17.19 -9.29 19.33
CA GLN A 328 18.17 -8.48 20.06
C GLN A 328 17.51 -7.47 21.00
N PHE A 329 16.23 -7.19 20.84
CA PHE A 329 15.50 -6.22 21.64
C PHE A 329 14.79 -6.88 22.81
N SER A 330 14.88 -6.23 23.96
CA SER A 330 14.14 -6.59 25.17
C SER A 330 12.72 -6.03 25.15
N GLU A 331 11.89 -6.50 26.08
CA GLU A 331 10.57 -5.88 26.33
C GLU A 331 10.70 -4.40 26.76
N GLU A 332 11.82 -4.03 27.42
CA GLU A 332 12.11 -2.64 27.79
C GLU A 332 12.39 -1.77 26.56
N ASP A 333 13.23 -2.24 25.63
CA ASP A 333 13.48 -1.54 24.36
C ASP A 333 12.18 -1.34 23.56
N PHE A 334 11.33 -2.37 23.53
CA PHE A 334 10.02 -2.28 22.90
C PHE A 334 9.11 -1.26 23.59
N ALA A 335 9.09 -1.23 24.93
CA ALA A 335 8.32 -0.27 25.70
C ALA A 335 8.82 1.18 25.50
N GLU A 336 10.13 1.39 25.41
CA GLU A 336 10.72 2.69 25.06
C GLU A 336 10.32 3.13 23.64
N ALA A 337 10.32 2.21 22.67
CA ALA A 337 9.81 2.50 21.33
C ALA A 337 8.32 2.88 21.36
N GLN A 338 7.50 2.22 22.19
CA GLN A 338 6.10 2.60 22.36
C GLN A 338 5.96 4.00 23.00
N ALA A 339 6.79 4.36 23.97
CA ALA A 339 6.81 5.69 24.55
C ALA A 339 7.23 6.75 23.53
N HIS A 340 8.21 6.47 22.66
CA HIS A 340 8.63 7.41 21.63
C HIS A 340 7.53 7.69 20.58
N ARG A 341 6.61 6.74 20.31
CA ARG A 341 5.42 6.99 19.47
C ARG A 341 4.57 8.15 20.00
N GLU A 342 4.48 8.32 21.32
CA GLU A 342 3.75 9.44 21.94
C GLU A 342 4.46 10.77 21.72
N VAL A 343 5.80 10.78 21.74
CA VAL A 343 6.62 11.95 21.40
C VAL A 343 6.38 12.35 19.94
N ILE A 344 6.46 11.39 19.02
CA ILE A 344 6.18 11.63 17.59
C ILE A 344 4.78 12.24 17.43
N ARG A 345 3.77 11.65 18.09
CA ARG A 345 2.38 12.16 18.02
C ARG A 345 2.26 13.59 18.53
N ALA A 346 2.91 13.90 19.65
CA ALA A 346 2.90 15.24 20.23
C ALA A 346 3.52 16.28 19.29
N HIS A 347 4.63 15.95 18.62
CA HIS A 347 5.29 16.85 17.67
C HIS A 347 4.42 17.16 16.45
N TYR A 348 3.78 16.14 15.84
CA TYR A 348 2.83 16.35 14.75
C TYR A 348 1.61 17.17 15.21
N ALA A 349 1.07 16.89 16.40
CA ALA A 349 -0.06 17.65 16.94
C ALA A 349 0.30 19.13 17.18
N GLN A 350 1.48 19.42 17.73
CA GLN A 350 1.99 20.77 17.93
C GLN A 350 2.21 21.50 16.60
N MET A 351 2.75 20.80 15.59
CA MET A 351 2.94 21.34 14.24
C MET A 351 1.62 21.71 13.58
N PHE A 352 0.60 20.85 13.62
CA PHE A 352 -0.71 21.20 13.10
C PHE A 352 -1.36 22.35 13.89
N ALA A 353 -1.25 22.33 15.23
CA ALA A 353 -1.86 23.34 16.10
C ALA A 353 -1.27 24.75 15.89
N ARG A 354 0.06 24.88 15.77
CA ARG A 354 0.73 26.18 15.64
C ARG A 354 0.37 26.93 14.34
N HIS A 355 -0.05 26.20 13.31
CA HIS A 355 -0.50 26.77 12.03
C HIS A 355 -2.01 26.71 11.81
N GLY A 356 -2.77 26.04 12.68
CA GLY A 356 -4.19 25.74 12.41
C GLY A 356 -4.39 24.88 11.15
N ALA A 357 -3.37 24.13 10.76
CA ALA A 357 -3.33 23.27 9.58
C ALA A 357 -3.90 21.87 9.89
N ARG A 358 -4.23 21.12 8.84
CA ARG A 358 -4.66 19.71 8.94
C ARG A 358 -4.03 18.80 7.89
N ILE A 359 -3.21 19.37 7.02
CA ILE A 359 -2.59 18.69 5.89
C ILE A 359 -1.11 19.03 5.95
N LEU A 360 -0.30 17.98 5.90
CA LEU A 360 1.13 18.04 5.61
C LEU A 360 1.30 17.37 4.24
N ILE A 361 2.08 17.99 3.37
CA ILE A 361 2.55 17.36 2.12
C ILE A 361 4.07 17.23 2.17
N THR A 362 4.57 16.10 1.71
CA THR A 362 5.99 15.77 1.55
C THR A 362 6.13 14.94 0.29
N PRO A 363 7.35 14.75 -0.25
CA PRO A 363 7.61 13.58 -1.07
C PRO A 363 7.18 12.31 -0.34
N THR A 364 6.70 11.32 -1.09
CA THR A 364 6.42 9.98 -0.56
C THR A 364 7.71 9.19 -0.37
N LEU A 365 8.67 9.35 -1.28
CA LEU A 365 9.98 8.69 -1.26
C LEU A 365 11.06 9.69 -1.64
N GLY A 366 12.27 9.49 -1.12
CA GLY A 366 13.44 10.33 -1.41
C GLY A 366 14.13 10.06 -2.75
N CYS A 367 13.73 9.01 -3.47
CA CYS A 367 14.37 8.58 -4.71
C CYS A 367 13.40 7.92 -5.68
N GLU A 368 13.84 7.73 -6.93
CA GLU A 368 13.19 6.87 -7.93
C GLU A 368 13.39 5.37 -7.61
N ALA A 369 12.68 4.51 -8.33
CA ALA A 369 12.79 3.06 -8.17
C ALA A 369 14.21 2.56 -8.51
N PHE A 370 14.87 1.94 -7.52
CA PHE A 370 16.24 1.44 -7.65
C PHE A 370 16.32 0.02 -8.25
N PRO A 371 17.50 -0.41 -8.71
CA PRO A 371 17.68 -1.72 -9.34
C PRO A 371 17.30 -2.90 -8.44
N HIS A 372 16.87 -4.00 -9.07
CA HIS A 372 16.69 -5.28 -8.39
C HIS A 372 17.99 -5.81 -7.75
N GLY A 373 17.87 -6.80 -6.86
CA GLY A 373 18.99 -7.43 -6.17
C GLY A 373 19.41 -6.74 -4.87
N THR A 374 18.75 -5.63 -4.50
CA THR A 374 18.92 -4.92 -3.23
C THR A 374 17.57 -4.66 -2.57
N ILE A 375 17.56 -4.43 -1.26
CA ILE A 375 16.33 -4.09 -0.49
C ILE A 375 16.25 -2.60 -0.11
N HIS A 376 17.29 -1.84 -0.44
CA HIS A 376 17.42 -0.39 -0.28
C HIS A 376 18.36 0.14 -1.38
N PRO A 377 18.26 1.42 -1.77
CA PRO A 377 19.28 2.03 -2.62
C PRO A 377 20.60 2.15 -1.86
N GLU A 378 21.74 2.10 -2.55
CA GLU A 378 23.05 2.31 -1.91
C GLU A 378 23.19 3.72 -1.32
N LYS A 379 22.63 4.71 -2.02
CA LYS A 379 22.64 6.11 -1.60
C LYS A 379 21.40 6.84 -2.11
N ILE A 380 21.03 7.90 -1.41
CA ILE A 380 20.09 8.92 -1.87
C ILE A 380 20.84 10.25 -1.79
N ASP A 381 21.06 10.86 -2.95
CA ASP A 381 21.97 11.98 -3.14
C ASP A 381 23.37 11.66 -2.57
N ASP A 382 23.87 12.49 -1.65
CA ASP A 382 25.14 12.29 -0.95
C ASP A 382 25.02 11.42 0.32
N THR A 383 23.82 10.95 0.66
CA THR A 383 23.58 10.16 1.89
C THR A 383 23.64 8.67 1.59
N HIS A 384 24.59 7.97 2.21
CA HIS A 384 24.67 6.51 2.15
C HIS A 384 23.58 5.87 3.01
N ILE A 385 22.93 4.82 2.49
CA ILE A 385 21.89 4.10 3.21
C ILE A 385 22.45 2.79 3.73
N GLU A 386 22.42 2.62 5.05
CA GLU A 386 22.92 1.42 5.71
C GLU A 386 21.78 0.63 6.39
N LEU A 387 21.91 -0.69 6.38
CA LEU A 387 21.09 -1.59 7.21
C LEU A 387 21.60 -1.61 8.66
N PRO A 388 20.73 -1.90 9.64
CA PRO A 388 19.32 -2.30 9.52
C PRO A 388 18.33 -1.13 9.41
N TRP A 389 18.81 0.12 9.38
CA TRP A 389 17.98 1.29 9.67
C TRP A 389 17.05 1.75 8.54
N LEU A 390 17.17 1.17 7.33
CA LEU A 390 16.28 1.40 6.18
C LEU A 390 15.85 2.87 6.01
N ASP A 391 16.78 3.82 6.17
CA ASP A 391 16.49 5.26 6.19
C ASP A 391 16.15 5.84 4.80
N TRP A 392 15.85 4.97 3.83
CA TRP A 392 15.40 5.35 2.50
C TRP A 392 13.88 5.56 2.42
N ALA A 393 13.11 5.03 3.37
CA ALA A 393 11.65 5.14 3.43
C ALA A 393 11.17 6.04 4.59
N SER A 394 12.02 6.94 5.09
CA SER A 394 11.84 7.63 6.37
C SER A 394 10.66 8.58 6.44
N PHE A 395 10.16 9.04 5.30
CA PHE A 395 8.90 9.79 5.21
C PHE A 395 7.68 9.01 5.71
N LEU A 396 7.78 7.68 5.73
CA LEU A 396 6.59 6.82 5.77
C LEU A 396 6.27 6.29 7.17
N TYR A 397 7.28 6.15 8.02
CA TYR A 397 7.19 5.46 9.30
C TYR A 397 6.31 6.18 10.32
N ASP A 398 6.43 7.50 10.42
CA ASP A 398 5.66 8.31 11.38
C ASP A 398 4.15 8.07 11.26
N ALA A 399 3.64 7.98 10.03
CA ALA A 399 2.22 7.75 9.79
C ALA A 399 1.72 6.37 10.27
N ASN A 400 2.58 5.34 10.27
CA ASN A 400 2.26 4.04 10.85
C ASN A 400 2.38 4.07 12.37
N LEU A 401 3.47 4.65 12.88
CA LEU A 401 3.75 4.76 14.31
C LEU A 401 2.64 5.52 15.04
N VAL A 402 2.09 6.58 14.46
CA VAL A 402 1.04 7.37 15.13
C VAL A 402 -0.36 7.20 14.53
N GLY A 403 -0.53 6.30 13.56
CA GLY A 403 -1.83 5.93 13.00
C GLY A 403 -2.49 7.02 12.13
N MET A 404 -1.73 8.00 11.62
CA MET A 404 -2.25 9.08 10.77
C MET A 404 -2.65 8.56 9.37
N PRO A 405 -3.74 9.08 8.76
CA PRO A 405 -4.06 8.75 7.37
C PRO A 405 -3.06 9.43 6.42
N THR A 406 -2.63 8.74 5.37
CA THR A 406 -1.64 9.24 4.41
C THR A 406 -1.91 8.72 3.00
N CYS A 407 -1.74 9.56 1.99
CA CYS A 407 -1.97 9.20 0.60
C CYS A 407 -0.72 9.49 -0.24
N ALA A 408 -0.22 8.47 -0.95
CA ALA A 408 0.76 8.63 -2.03
C ALA A 408 0.01 8.98 -3.31
N ILE A 409 0.43 10.05 -3.99
CA ILE A 409 -0.17 10.57 -5.22
C ILE A 409 0.97 10.91 -6.19
N PRO A 410 0.95 10.43 -7.44
CA PRO A 410 2.00 10.73 -8.41
C PRO A 410 2.19 12.24 -8.61
N MET A 411 3.45 12.69 -8.59
CA MET A 411 3.84 14.10 -8.76
C MET A 411 4.65 14.39 -10.03
N GLY A 412 4.90 13.37 -10.85
CA GLY A 412 5.62 13.49 -12.11
C GLY A 412 6.61 12.35 -12.32
N LEU A 413 7.60 12.60 -13.17
CA LEU A 413 8.73 11.71 -13.42
C LEU A 413 10.02 12.38 -12.93
N GLY A 414 10.96 11.56 -12.47
CA GLY A 414 12.32 11.98 -12.16
C GLY A 414 13.22 11.97 -13.39
N ASP A 415 14.53 12.04 -13.17
CA ASP A 415 15.51 12.16 -14.26
C ASP A 415 15.82 10.84 -14.97
N GLU A 416 15.61 9.69 -14.32
CA GLU A 416 15.62 8.37 -14.97
C GLU A 416 14.28 8.06 -15.69
N GLY A 417 13.31 8.99 -15.64
CA GLY A 417 12.01 8.84 -16.26
C GLY A 417 11.06 7.91 -15.49
N LEU A 418 11.32 7.68 -14.21
CA LEU A 418 10.52 6.82 -13.35
C LEU A 418 9.54 7.66 -12.50
N PRO A 419 8.43 7.07 -12.03
CA PRO A 419 7.45 7.80 -11.24
C PRO A 419 8.00 8.35 -9.93
N LEU A 420 7.57 9.57 -9.62
CA LEU A 420 7.75 10.24 -8.34
C LEU A 420 6.39 10.46 -7.67
N SER A 421 6.34 10.47 -6.34
CA SER A 421 5.13 10.69 -5.53
C SER A 421 5.41 11.47 -4.26
#